data_AF-A0A1F9K4T1-F1
#
_entry.id   AF-A0A1F9K4T1-F1
#
_cell.length_a   1.000
_cell.length_b   1.000
_cell.length_c   1.000
_cell.angle_alpha   90.00
_cell.angle_beta   90.00
_cell.angle_gamma   90.00
#
_symmetry.space_group_name_H-M   'P 1'
#
loop_
_entity.id
_entity.type
_entity.pdbx_description
1 polymer ?
#
loop_
_entity_poly.entity_id
_entity_poly.type
_entity_poly.pdbx_seq_one_letter_code
_entity_poly.pdbx_strand_id
1 'polypeptide(L)'
;MTTKVKGFVRSARVARLATGDRNGRPHVIPICYAFDGKALYSPIDEKPKKISPLKLKRIKNIRANSRVAVVIDHYDENWKKLAYVLITGRAAILLAGQKHKKAALLLRRKYPQYRRMAID
;
A
#
# COMPACT_ATOMS: atom_id res chain seq x y z
N MET A 1 8.92 -15.01 -4.86
CA MET A 1 8.87 -14.00 -5.95
C MET A 1 10.18 -13.97 -6.70
N THR A 2 10.15 -14.10 -8.02
CA THR A 2 11.32 -13.97 -8.91
C THR A 2 11.83 -12.53 -8.97
N THR A 3 13.05 -12.32 -9.48
CA THR A 3 13.66 -10.98 -9.64
C THR A 3 12.81 -10.08 -10.55
N LYS A 4 12.30 -10.60 -11.68
CA LYS A 4 11.41 -9.87 -12.59
C LYS A 4 10.15 -9.37 -11.89
N VAL A 5 9.49 -10.24 -11.11
CA VAL A 5 8.29 -9.89 -10.34
C VAL A 5 8.60 -8.83 -9.27
N LYS A 6 9.70 -8.98 -8.53
CA LYS A 6 10.13 -7.95 -7.56
C LYS A 6 10.44 -6.61 -8.24
N GLY A 7 11.02 -6.63 -9.43
CA GLY A 7 11.28 -5.44 -10.23
C GLY A 7 9.99 -4.71 -10.61
N PHE A 8 9.01 -5.44 -11.15
CA PHE A 8 7.69 -4.90 -11.48
C PHE A 8 6.97 -4.27 -10.28
N VAL A 9 6.98 -4.96 -9.13
CA VAL A 9 6.41 -4.43 -7.87
C VAL A 9 7.17 -3.19 -7.37
N ARG A 10 8.47 -3.06 -7.64
CA ARG A 10 9.22 -1.86 -7.20
C ARG A 10 8.97 -0.66 -8.10
N SER A 11 8.85 -0.86 -9.40
CA SER A 11 8.71 0.23 -10.37
C SER A 11 7.32 0.87 -10.35
N ALA A 12 6.26 0.08 -10.11
CA ALA A 12 4.90 0.59 -10.12
C ALA A 12 4.64 1.62 -9.00
N ARG A 13 3.95 2.71 -9.36
CA ARG A 13 3.70 3.88 -8.50
C ARG A 13 2.44 3.76 -7.66
N VAL A 14 1.47 2.98 -8.11
CA VAL A 14 0.15 2.83 -7.48
C VAL A 14 -0.17 1.34 -7.40
N ALA A 15 -0.85 0.95 -6.33
CA ALA A 15 -1.46 -0.36 -6.18
C ALA A 15 -2.92 -0.20 -5.73
N ARG A 16 -3.72 -1.26 -5.83
CA ARG A 16 -5.10 -1.30 -5.36
C ARG A 16 -5.16 -2.21 -4.14
N LEU A 17 -5.47 -1.63 -2.99
CA LEU A 17 -5.60 -2.34 -1.72
C LEU A 17 -7.06 -2.69 -1.49
N ALA A 18 -7.34 -3.98 -1.42
CA ALA A 18 -8.60 -4.53 -0.95
C ALA A 18 -8.53 -4.82 0.56
N THR A 19 -9.51 -4.29 1.28
CA THR A 19 -9.77 -4.55 2.70
C THR A 19 -11.22 -5.00 2.86
N GLY A 20 -11.51 -5.79 3.90
CA GLY A 20 -12.89 -6.13 4.27
C GLY A 20 -13.17 -5.75 5.72
N ASP A 21 -14.42 -5.44 6.06
CA ASP A 21 -14.81 -5.40 7.48
C ASP A 21 -14.97 -6.83 8.04
N ARG A 22 -15.47 -6.94 9.28
CA ARG A 22 -15.68 -8.24 9.95
C ARG A 22 -16.64 -9.17 9.19
N ASN A 23 -17.52 -8.61 8.37
CA ASN A 23 -18.49 -9.36 7.55
C ASN A 23 -17.95 -9.60 6.13
N GLY A 24 -16.69 -9.25 5.86
CA GLY A 24 -16.06 -9.42 4.56
C GLY A 24 -16.52 -8.43 3.49
N ARG A 25 -17.24 -7.34 3.84
CA ARG A 25 -17.69 -6.36 2.83
C ARG A 25 -16.50 -5.73 2.11
N PRO A 26 -16.40 -5.85 0.77
CA PRO A 26 -15.23 -5.39 0.04
C PRO A 26 -15.12 -3.87 0.07
N HIS A 27 -13.89 -3.39 0.25
CA HIS A 27 -13.54 -1.99 0.16
C HIS A 27 -12.16 -1.87 -0.48
N VAL A 28 -12.14 -1.35 -1.71
CA VAL A 28 -10.95 -1.27 -2.57
C VAL A 28 -10.59 0.19 -2.81
N ILE A 29 -9.33 0.55 -2.62
CA ILE A 29 -8.84 1.90 -2.85
C ILE A 29 -7.46 1.89 -3.52
N PRO A 30 -7.09 2.94 -4.27
CA PRO A 30 -5.72 3.13 -4.70
C PRO A 30 -4.83 3.54 -3.53
N ILE A 31 -3.60 3.05 -3.52
CA ILE A 31 -2.57 3.41 -2.54
C ILE A 31 -1.21 3.69 -3.21
N CYS A 32 -0.46 4.64 -2.64
CA CYS A 32 0.99 4.71 -2.82
C CYS A 32 1.66 3.70 -1.89
N TYR A 33 2.79 3.14 -2.31
CA TYR A 33 3.48 2.14 -1.50
C TYR A 33 4.98 2.06 -1.80
N ALA A 34 5.75 1.57 -0.83
CA ALA A 34 7.12 1.08 -1.03
C ALA A 34 7.21 -0.42 -0.74
N PHE A 35 8.15 -1.11 -1.40
CA PHE A 35 8.37 -2.55 -1.26
C PHE A 35 9.84 -2.83 -0.93
N ASP A 36 10.09 -3.49 0.20
CA ASP A 36 11.46 -3.81 0.64
C ASP A 36 11.94 -5.20 0.18
N GLY A 37 11.14 -5.91 -0.62
CA GLY A 37 11.40 -7.30 -1.02
C GLY A 37 10.68 -8.33 -0.17
N LYS A 38 10.11 -7.94 0.98
CA LYS A 38 9.35 -8.80 1.89
C LYS A 38 7.96 -8.22 2.19
N ALA A 39 7.85 -6.92 2.45
CA ALA A 39 6.61 -6.25 2.82
C ALA A 39 6.32 -5.01 1.98
N LEU A 40 5.03 -4.74 1.79
CA LEU A 40 4.51 -3.48 1.25
C LEU A 40 4.24 -2.51 2.39
N TYR A 41 4.62 -1.26 2.20
CA TYR A 41 4.37 -0.17 3.14
C TYR A 41 3.58 0.94 2.45
N SER A 42 2.44 1.33 3.01
CA SER A 42 1.61 2.44 2.52
C SER A 42 1.43 3.47 3.63
N PRO A 43 1.63 4.77 3.36
CA PRO A 43 1.48 5.79 4.39
C PRO A 43 0.01 6.08 4.70
N ILE A 44 -0.22 6.64 5.88
CA ILE A 44 -1.47 7.30 6.26
C ILE A 44 -1.19 8.81 6.29
N ASP A 45 -0.83 9.35 5.11
CA ASP A 45 -0.24 10.69 4.91
C ASP A 45 -1.10 11.90 5.32
N GLU A 46 -0.51 13.09 5.35
CA GLU A 46 -1.16 14.36 5.72
C GLU A 46 -2.06 14.95 4.63
N LYS A 47 -2.50 14.17 3.63
CA LYS A 47 -3.46 14.69 2.64
C LYS A 47 -4.68 15.24 3.38
N PRO A 48 -5.27 16.37 2.92
CA PRO A 48 -6.46 16.94 3.54
C PRO A 48 -7.54 15.86 3.67
N LYS A 49 -7.79 15.43 4.91
CA LYS A 49 -8.79 14.42 5.22
C LYS A 49 -9.90 15.09 5.99
N LYS A 50 -11.15 14.92 5.54
CA LYS A 50 -12.33 15.36 6.29
C LYS A 50 -12.49 14.66 7.65
N ILE A 51 -11.75 13.58 7.88
CA ILE A 51 -11.83 12.74 9.08
C ILE A 51 -10.44 12.37 9.58
N SER A 52 -10.30 12.21 10.90
CA SER A 52 -9.06 11.72 11.53
C SER A 52 -8.54 10.43 10.84
N PRO A 53 -7.22 10.28 10.64
CA PRO A 53 -6.60 9.09 10.06
C PRO A 53 -7.12 7.75 10.60
N LEU A 54 -7.37 7.67 11.91
CA LEU A 54 -7.87 6.45 12.58
C LEU A 54 -9.32 6.13 12.21
N LYS A 55 -10.08 7.10 11.70
CA LYS A 55 -11.48 6.94 11.28
C LYS A 55 -11.62 6.49 9.83
N LEU A 56 -10.53 6.44 9.05
CA LEU A 56 -10.56 5.97 7.66
C LEU A 56 -11.09 4.52 7.57
N LYS A 57 -12.00 4.25 6.63
CA LYS A 57 -12.64 2.94 6.45
C LYS A 57 -11.61 1.80 6.34
N ARG A 58 -10.52 2.00 5.58
CA ARG A 58 -9.43 1.00 5.47
C ARG A 58 -8.79 0.65 6.81
N ILE A 59 -8.63 1.62 7.70
CA ILE A 59 -8.00 1.42 9.02
C ILE A 59 -8.96 0.66 9.94
N LYS A 60 -10.23 1.05 9.95
CA LYS A 60 -11.29 0.32 10.65
C LYS A 60 -11.38 -1.14 10.17
N ASN A 61 -11.36 -1.34 8.85
CA ASN A 61 -11.36 -2.66 8.24
C ASN A 61 -10.14 -3.48 8.68
N ILE A 62 -8.91 -2.97 8.51
CA ILE A 62 -7.68 -3.70 8.89
C ILE A 62 -7.66 -4.06 10.39
N ARG A 63 -8.17 -3.18 11.27
CA ARG A 63 -8.28 -3.47 12.71
C ARG A 63 -9.29 -4.58 13.02
N ALA A 64 -10.39 -4.65 12.26
CA ALA A 64 -11.42 -5.67 12.44
C ALA A 64 -11.10 -6.99 11.73
N ASN A 65 -10.38 -6.93 10.60
CA ASN A 65 -9.98 -8.05 9.77
C ASN A 65 -8.67 -7.70 9.06
N SER A 66 -7.57 -8.31 9.51
CA SER A 66 -6.24 -8.03 8.98
C SER A 66 -5.97 -8.62 7.59
N ARG A 67 -6.84 -9.50 7.08
CA ARG A 67 -6.68 -10.13 5.75
C ARG A 67 -6.91 -9.09 4.66
N VAL A 68 -5.91 -8.91 3.80
CA VAL A 68 -5.93 -7.95 2.70
C VAL A 68 -5.41 -8.59 1.42
N ALA A 69 -5.79 -7.97 0.30
CA ALA A 69 -5.20 -8.26 -1.01
C ALA A 69 -4.71 -6.96 -1.64
N VAL A 70 -3.61 -7.01 -2.36
CA VAL A 70 -3.04 -5.89 -3.11
C VAL A 70 -2.80 -6.34 -4.54
N VAL A 71 -3.40 -5.62 -5.48
CA VAL A 71 -3.11 -5.76 -6.91
C VAL A 71 -2.21 -4.62 -7.36
N ILE A 72 -1.14 -4.99 -8.06
CA ILE A 72 -0.29 -4.07 -8.81
C ILE A 72 -0.42 -4.50 -10.26
N ASP A 73 -0.93 -3.60 -11.08
CA ASP A 73 -1.34 -3.84 -12.46
C ASP A 73 -0.71 -2.83 -13.40
N HIS A 74 -0.53 -3.26 -14.65
CA HIS A 74 -0.17 -2.43 -15.77
C HIS A 74 -1.13 -2.72 -16.92
N TYR A 75 -1.89 -1.70 -17.28
CA TYR A 75 -2.69 -1.66 -18.49
C TYR A 75 -1.90 -0.96 -19.59
N ASP A 76 -2.02 -1.46 -20.82
CA ASP A 76 -1.44 -0.92 -22.04
C ASP A 76 -2.32 -1.38 -23.22
N GLU A 77 -2.50 -0.52 -24.22
CA GLU A 77 -3.31 -0.85 -25.41
C GLU A 77 -2.68 -1.99 -26.23
N ASN A 78 -1.36 -2.19 -26.13
CA ASN A 78 -0.73 -3.42 -26.61
C ASN A 78 -0.90 -4.52 -25.57
N TRP A 79 -1.88 -5.39 -25.78
CA TRP A 79 -2.26 -6.42 -24.81
C TRP A 79 -1.16 -7.44 -24.47
N LYS A 80 -0.13 -7.57 -25.31
CA LYS A 80 1.07 -8.38 -25.00
C LYS A 80 1.86 -7.83 -23.81
N LYS A 81 1.61 -6.58 -23.40
CA LYS A 81 2.28 -5.91 -22.27
C LYS A 81 1.46 -5.91 -20.98
N LEU A 82 0.20 -6.37 -21.01
CA LEU A 82 -0.64 -6.45 -19.80
C LEU A 82 0.05 -7.31 -18.75
N ALA A 83 0.03 -6.83 -17.51
CA ALA A 83 0.62 -7.57 -16.39
C ALA A 83 -0.09 -7.23 -15.09
N TYR A 84 -0.17 -8.20 -14.19
CA TYR A 84 -0.52 -7.93 -12.81
C TYR A 84 0.27 -8.83 -11.84
N VAL A 85 0.35 -8.38 -10.60
CA VAL A 85 0.80 -9.16 -9.45
C VAL A 85 -0.23 -8.99 -8.35
N LEU A 86 -0.83 -10.11 -7.94
CA LEU A 86 -1.71 -10.19 -6.78
C LEU A 86 -0.90 -10.66 -5.56
N ILE A 87 -0.95 -9.88 -4.48
CA ILE A 87 -0.31 -10.21 -3.20
C ILE A 87 -1.41 -10.27 -2.15
N THR A 88 -1.58 -11.42 -1.52
CA THR A 88 -2.48 -11.60 -0.38
C THR A 88 -1.67 -11.70 0.91
N GLY A 89 -2.25 -11.28 2.03
CA GLY A 89 -1.55 -11.34 3.30
C GLY A 89 -2.29 -10.68 4.43
N ARG A 90 -1.53 -10.35 5.49
CA ARG A 90 -2.03 -9.63 6.66
C ARG A 90 -1.45 -8.22 6.70
N ALA A 91 -2.30 -7.24 6.94
CA ALA A 91 -1.91 -5.86 7.20
C ALA A 91 -1.88 -5.57 8.71
N ALA A 92 -0.94 -4.74 9.11
CA ALA A 92 -0.85 -4.17 10.46
C ALA A 92 -0.67 -2.65 10.36
N ILE A 93 -1.18 -1.93 11.34
CA ILE A 93 -0.98 -0.49 11.45
C ILE A 93 0.30 -0.22 12.24
N LEU A 94 1.26 0.46 11.61
CA LEU A 94 2.49 0.89 12.25
C LEU A 94 2.31 2.35 12.68
N LEU A 95 2.40 2.62 13.97
CA LEU A 95 2.31 3.98 14.52
C LEU A 95 3.67 4.55 14.93
N ALA A 96 4.64 3.68 15.24
CA ALA A 96 5.97 4.05 15.69
C ALA A 96 6.96 2.87 15.55
N GLY A 97 8.21 3.10 15.95
CA GLY A 97 9.26 2.07 16.03
C GLY A 97 10.05 1.88 14.74
N GLN A 98 10.99 0.92 14.75
CA GLN A 98 11.98 0.84 13.68
C GLN A 98 11.39 0.49 12.30
N LYS A 99 10.36 -0.37 12.28
CA LYS A 99 9.65 -0.68 11.03
C LYS A 99 8.94 0.55 10.46
N HIS A 100 8.42 1.44 11.30
CA HIS A 100 7.81 2.70 10.88
C HIS A 100 8.84 3.61 10.22
N LYS A 101 9.96 3.87 10.90
CA LYS A 101 11.06 4.69 10.39
C LYS A 101 11.61 4.17 9.06
N LYS A 102 11.81 2.85 8.95
CA LYS A 102 12.23 2.19 7.70
C LYS A 102 11.21 2.42 6.57
N ALA A 103 9.92 2.25 6.86
CA ALA A 103 8.84 2.47 5.90
C ALA A 103 8.83 3.91 5.39
N ALA A 104 8.92 4.89 6.30
CA ALA A 104 8.97 6.31 5.96
C ALA A 104 10.16 6.63 5.04
N LEU A 105 11.36 6.11 5.35
CA LEU A 105 12.55 6.29 4.51
C LEU A 105 12.36 5.70 3.11
N LEU A 106 11.81 4.48 3.01
CA LEU A 106 11.54 3.84 1.72
C LEU A 106 10.53 4.64 0.90
N LEU A 107 9.50 5.18 1.54
CA LEU A 107 8.50 6.02 0.89
C LEU A 107 9.09 7.35 0.41
N ARG A 108 9.92 8.03 1.21
CA ARG A 108 10.63 9.28 0.81
C ARG A 108 11.62 9.06 -0.33
N ARG A 109 12.29 7.90 -0.36
CA ARG A 109 13.14 7.50 -1.49
C ARG A 109 12.32 7.28 -2.76
N LYS A 110 11.17 6.61 -2.64
CA LYS A 110 10.36 6.22 -3.80
C LYS A 110 9.53 7.39 -4.35
N TYR A 111 9.02 8.30 -3.52
CA TYR A 111 8.14 9.40 -3.91
C TYR A 111 8.71 10.74 -3.38
N PRO A 112 9.20 11.64 -4.25
CA PRO A 112 9.73 12.94 -3.84
C PRO A 112 8.74 13.80 -3.05
N GLN A 113 7.44 13.64 -3.29
CA GLN A 113 6.36 14.37 -2.60
C GLN A 113 6.41 14.17 -1.07
N TYR A 114 6.78 12.97 -0.61
CA TYR A 114 6.82 12.66 0.82
C TYR A 114 8.01 13.27 1.56
N ARG A 115 8.96 13.92 0.87
CA ARG A 115 10.07 14.62 1.52
C ARG A 115 9.60 15.87 2.29
N ARG A 116 8.44 16.41 1.91
CA ARG A 116 7.84 17.62 2.52
C ARG A 116 6.58 17.32 3.34
N MET A 117 6.29 16.04 3.63
CA MET A 117 5.11 15.62 4.41
C MET A 117 5.56 14.87 5.67
N ALA A 118 4.80 15.01 6.77
CA ALA A 118 4.99 14.18 7.95
C ALA A 118 4.42 12.79 7.69
N ILE A 119 5.31 11.81 7.57
CA ILE A 119 4.96 10.40 7.33
C ILE A 119 5.76 9.47 8.23
N ASP A 120 6.28 10.02 9.32
CA ASP A 120 7.21 9.47 10.30
C ASP A 120 6.61 9.39 11.71
#